data_AF-A0AAV9BYV1-F1
#
_entry.id   AF-A0AAV9BYV1-F1
#
_cell.length_a   1.000
_cell.length_b   1.000
_cell.length_c   1.000
_cell.angle_alpha   90.00
_cell.angle_beta   90.00
_cell.angle_gamma   90.00
#
_symmetry.space_group_name_H-M   'P 1'
#
loop_
_entity.id
_entity.type
_entity.pdbx_description
1 polymer ?
#
loop_
_entity_poly.entity_id
_entity_poly.type
_entity_poly.pdbx_seq_one_letter_code
_entity_poly.pdbx_strand_id
1 'polypeptide(L)'
;MEVIILRGEEEVEFDSLLPSLVSIELNDLPRLTSFFSDGGSLAPTAFSLPSLKHIFVKDCPQLTKLPLGPQSSPKLEWIEGNKEWLEGLVWDDENSRSRFQPLLKESSRHFYF
;
A
#
# COMPACT_ATOMS: atom_id res chain seq x y z
N MET A 1 -23.49 -10.63 -43.17
CA MET A 1 -23.51 -9.92 -41.87
C MET A 1 -22.76 -10.79 -40.89
N GLU A 2 -21.62 -10.34 -40.40
CA GLU A 2 -20.89 -10.99 -39.33
C GLU A 2 -21.33 -10.34 -38.01
N VAL A 3 -21.76 -11.14 -37.05
CA VAL A 3 -22.10 -10.67 -35.70
C VAL A 3 -20.94 -11.08 -34.80
N ILE A 4 -20.08 -10.13 -34.46
CA ILE A 4 -19.00 -10.36 -33.50
C ILE A 4 -19.60 -10.11 -32.12
N ILE A 5 -19.91 -11.19 -31.40
CA ILE A 5 -20.28 -11.12 -29.99
C ILE A 5 -18.97 -11.08 -29.21
N LEU A 6 -18.57 -9.89 -28.75
CA LEU A 6 -17.52 -9.76 -27.73
C LEU A 6 -18.15 -10.10 -26.38
N ARG A 7 -18.15 -11.40 -26.05
CA ARG A 7 -18.55 -11.90 -24.73
C ARG A 7 -17.28 -12.21 -23.96
N GLY A 8 -17.06 -11.46 -22.90
CA GLY A 8 -15.96 -11.66 -21.97
C GLY A 8 -15.37 -10.32 -21.57
N GLU A 9 -15.92 -9.71 -20.54
CA GLU A 9 -15.09 -8.98 -19.59
C GLU A 9 -14.09 -10.02 -19.08
N GLU A 10 -12.89 -10.06 -19.67
CA GLU A 10 -11.77 -10.73 -19.04
C GLU A 10 -11.54 -9.98 -17.73
N GLU A 11 -12.08 -10.53 -16.65
CA GLU A 11 -11.58 -10.28 -15.31
C GLU A 11 -10.08 -10.51 -15.38
N VAL A 12 -9.32 -9.41 -15.41
CA VAL A 12 -7.87 -9.45 -15.49
C VAL A 12 -7.40 -10.17 -14.23
N GLU A 13 -6.97 -11.42 -14.37
CA GLU A 13 -6.39 -12.18 -13.29
C GLU A 13 -5.15 -11.42 -12.81
N PHE A 14 -5.26 -10.85 -11.60
CA PHE A 14 -4.19 -10.07 -11.01
C PHE A 14 -3.05 -11.01 -10.61
N ASP A 15 -1.90 -10.87 -11.26
CA ASP A 15 -0.66 -11.49 -10.79
C ASP A 15 -0.33 -10.90 -9.41
N SER A 16 -0.62 -11.67 -8.36
CA SER A 16 -0.19 -11.35 -7.01
C SER A 16 1.34 -11.35 -7.02
N LEU A 17 1.98 -10.17 -6.97
CA LEU A 17 3.44 -10.07 -7.04
C LEU A 17 4.13 -10.82 -5.91
N LEU A 18 3.51 -10.78 -4.72
CA LEU A 18 4.03 -11.37 -3.51
C LEU A 18 2.86 -11.95 -2.68
N PRO A 19 2.25 -13.06 -3.12
CA PRO A 19 1.02 -13.59 -2.52
C PRO A 19 1.21 -14.04 -1.07
N SER A 20 2.46 -14.26 -0.65
CA SER A 20 2.84 -14.71 0.69
C SER A 20 3.51 -13.62 1.53
N LEU A 21 3.64 -12.39 1.04
CA LEU A 21 4.22 -11.30 1.83
C LEU A 21 3.25 -10.90 2.94
N VAL A 22 3.68 -11.05 4.19
CA VAL A 22 2.85 -10.78 5.38
C VAL A 22 3.20 -9.46 6.06
N SER A 23 4.48 -9.07 6.02
CA SER A 23 4.98 -7.86 6.69
C SER A 23 5.95 -7.10 5.79
N ILE A 24 5.93 -5.77 5.91
CA ILE A 24 6.92 -4.86 5.29
C ILE A 24 7.54 -4.03 6.41
N GLU A 25 8.87 -3.96 6.44
CA GLU A 25 9.64 -3.14 7.37
C GLU A 25 10.56 -2.22 6.59
N LEU A 26 10.39 -0.91 6.77
CA LEU A 26 11.18 0.15 6.13
C LEU A 26 11.87 0.95 7.24
N ASN A 27 13.19 0.91 7.27
CA ASN A 27 14.01 1.52 8.32
C ASN A 27 15.14 2.34 7.70
N ASP A 28 15.31 3.58 8.17
CA ASP A 28 16.47 4.43 7.85
C ASP A 28 16.65 4.67 6.34
N LEU A 29 15.54 4.90 5.63
CA LEU A 29 15.53 5.19 4.20
C LEU A 29 15.13 6.65 3.93
N PRO A 30 16.04 7.62 4.15
CA PRO A 30 15.70 9.05 4.16
C PRO A 30 15.28 9.63 2.81
N ARG A 31 15.52 8.89 1.72
CA ARG A 31 15.18 9.28 0.34
C ARG A 31 14.12 8.39 -0.30
N LEU A 32 13.55 7.44 0.46
CA LEU A 32 12.52 6.56 -0.07
C LEU A 32 11.23 7.34 -0.24
N THR A 33 10.75 7.44 -1.48
CA THR A 33 9.49 8.11 -1.84
C THR A 33 8.37 7.13 -2.13
N SER A 34 8.72 5.90 -2.54
CA SER A 34 7.80 4.78 -2.69
C SER A 34 8.56 3.46 -2.57
N PHE A 35 7.89 2.41 -2.08
CA PHE A 35 8.40 1.04 -2.01
C PHE A 35 7.70 0.08 -2.97
N PHE A 36 6.71 0.58 -3.73
CA PHE A 36 6.11 -0.11 -4.89
C PHE A 36 5.84 0.91 -6.00
N SER A 37 6.12 0.53 -7.25
CA SER A 37 5.81 1.36 -8.41
C SER A 37 4.61 0.78 -9.13
N ASP A 38 3.69 1.62 -9.60
CA ASP A 38 2.93 1.29 -10.78
C ASP A 38 3.93 1.10 -11.92
N GLY A 39 3.94 -0.04 -12.61
CA GLY A 39 4.96 -0.38 -13.59
C GLY A 39 4.89 0.44 -14.88
N GLY A 40 4.71 1.77 -14.83
CA GLY A 40 4.69 2.67 -15.97
C GLY A 40 3.60 2.39 -17.00
N SER A 41 2.60 1.57 -16.68
CA SER A 41 1.50 1.24 -17.59
C SER A 41 0.26 2.03 -17.22
N LEU A 42 -0.35 2.67 -18.23
CA LEU A 42 -1.47 3.61 -18.17
C LEU A 42 -2.82 2.98 -17.74
N ALA A 43 -2.79 1.88 -17.00
CA ALA A 43 -3.95 1.24 -16.42
C ALA A 43 -3.79 1.20 -14.90
N PRO A 44 -4.87 1.39 -14.12
CA PRO A 44 -4.86 1.16 -12.68
C PRO A 44 -4.78 -0.35 -12.42
N THR A 45 -3.67 -0.98 -12.78
CA THR A 45 -3.38 -2.36 -12.39
C THR A 45 -3.02 -2.32 -10.91
N ALA A 46 -4.05 -2.46 -10.09
CA ALA A 46 -3.94 -2.57 -8.64
C ALA A 46 -3.10 -3.81 -8.29
N PHE A 47 -1.82 -3.60 -8.01
CA PHE A 47 -0.95 -4.62 -7.45
C PHE A 47 -1.54 -5.08 -6.11
N SER A 48 -1.86 -6.37 -6.02
CA SER A 48 -2.44 -6.96 -4.80
C SER A 48 -1.36 -7.67 -3.99
N LEU A 49 -1.33 -7.37 -2.70
CA LEU A 49 -0.58 -8.03 -1.64
C LEU A 49 -1.60 -8.75 -0.74
N PRO A 50 -2.17 -9.88 -1.21
CA PRO A 50 -3.37 -10.49 -0.61
C PRO A 50 -3.13 -11.07 0.79
N SER A 51 -1.87 -11.21 1.21
CA SER A 51 -1.50 -11.70 2.55
C SER A 51 -0.85 -10.65 3.44
N LEU A 52 -0.68 -9.41 2.96
CA LEU A 52 -0.03 -8.36 3.74
C LEU A 52 -0.93 -7.95 4.91
N LYS A 53 -0.35 -8.00 6.11
CA LYS A 53 -1.02 -7.69 7.38
C LYS A 53 -0.41 -6.49 8.09
N HIS A 54 0.89 -6.29 7.94
CA HIS A 54 1.67 -5.38 8.79
C HIS A 54 2.61 -4.53 7.95
N ILE A 55 2.68 -3.24 8.29
CA ILE A 55 3.68 -2.31 7.73
C ILE A 55 4.31 -1.56 8.89
N PHE A 56 5.64 -1.52 8.92
CA PHE A 56 6.42 -0.74 9.86
C PHE A 56 7.30 0.25 9.10
N VAL A 57 7.19 1.54 9.43
CA VAL A 57 7.97 2.61 8.82
C VAL A 57 8.69 3.40 9.90
N LYS A 58 10.01 3.44 9.82
CA LYS A 58 10.87 4.20 10.72
C LYS A 58 11.90 4.99 9.93
N ASP A 59 12.08 6.25 10.29
CA ASP A 59 13.11 7.13 9.71
C ASP A 59 13.07 7.20 8.17
N CYS A 60 11.87 7.22 7.60
CA CYS A 60 11.58 7.36 6.16
C CYS A 60 10.79 8.66 5.86
N PRO A 61 11.36 9.85 6.13
CA PRO A 61 10.64 11.14 6.05
C PRO A 61 10.08 11.49 4.66
N GLN A 62 10.64 10.94 3.58
CA GLN A 62 10.16 11.22 2.22
C GLN A 62 9.04 10.28 1.75
N LEU A 63 8.70 9.24 2.52
CA LEU A 63 7.64 8.30 2.19
C LEU A 63 6.29 8.90 2.63
N THR A 64 5.81 9.93 1.97
CA THR A 64 4.59 10.64 2.39
C THR A 64 3.30 9.97 1.90
N LYS A 65 3.41 8.98 1.01
CA LYS A 65 2.28 8.23 0.45
C LYS A 65 2.55 6.75 0.55
N LEU A 66 1.50 5.98 0.81
CA LEU A 66 1.54 4.52 0.72
C LEU A 66 1.06 4.12 -0.67
N PRO A 67 1.84 3.37 -1.45
CA PRO A 67 1.44 2.85 -2.76
C PRO A 67 0.46 1.67 -2.60
N LEU A 68 -0.60 1.85 -1.83
CA LEU A 68 -1.58 0.83 -1.46
C LEU A 68 -2.98 1.41 -1.56
N GLY A 69 -3.84 0.77 -2.34
CA GLY A 69 -5.27 1.03 -2.35
C GLY A 69 -6.03 0.04 -1.43
N PRO A 70 -7.30 0.32 -1.12
CA PRO A 70 -8.15 -0.58 -0.34
C PRO A 70 -8.25 -2.00 -0.91
N GLN A 71 -8.15 -2.17 -2.22
CA GLN A 71 -8.16 -3.46 -2.92
C GLN A 71 -6.78 -4.12 -2.98
N SER A 72 -5.71 -3.34 -2.85
CA SER A 72 -4.33 -3.83 -2.92
C SER A 72 -3.92 -4.62 -1.68
N SER A 73 -4.48 -4.33 -0.51
CA SER A 73 -4.09 -4.99 0.75
C SER A 73 -5.31 -5.31 1.61
N PRO A 74 -6.14 -6.30 1.21
CA PRO A 74 -7.42 -6.57 1.87
C PRO A 74 -7.24 -7.02 3.33
N LYS A 75 -6.15 -7.72 3.64
CA LYS A 75 -5.85 -8.27 4.97
C LYS A 75 -5.01 -7.34 5.85
N LEU A 76 -4.80 -6.08 5.45
CA LEU A 76 -3.98 -5.16 6.24
C LEU A 76 -4.65 -4.88 7.58
N GLU A 77 -3.91 -5.16 8.66
CA GLU A 77 -4.37 -5.07 10.05
C GLU A 77 -3.86 -3.81 10.73
N TRP A 78 -2.60 -3.39 10.47
CA TRP A 78 -2.05 -2.17 11.03
C TRP A 78 -0.85 -1.62 10.24
N ILE A 79 -0.66 -0.31 10.37
CA ILE A 79 0.49 0.44 9.84
C ILE A 79 1.11 1.16 11.04
N GLU A 80 2.37 0.90 11.33
CA GLU A 80 3.09 1.49 12.45
C GLU A 80 4.19 2.44 11.96
N GLY A 81 4.29 3.61 12.58
CA GLY A 81 5.38 4.54 12.34
C GLY A 81 5.49 5.62 13.39
N ASN A 82 6.49 6.50 13.27
CA ASN A 82 6.64 7.63 14.18
C ASN A 82 5.52 8.66 13.96
N LYS A 83 5.17 9.39 15.01
CA LYS A 83 4.08 10.38 15.01
C LYS A 83 4.16 11.38 13.85
N GLU A 84 5.33 11.96 13.63
CA GLU A 84 5.56 12.97 12.58
C GLU A 84 5.25 12.41 11.18
N TRP A 85 5.61 11.15 10.93
CA TRP A 85 5.32 10.50 9.66
C TRP A 85 3.83 10.19 9.51
N LEU A 86 3.18 9.67 10.56
CA LEU A 86 1.74 9.37 10.55
C LEU A 86 0.89 10.62 10.30
N GLU A 87 1.25 11.75 10.92
CA GLU A 87 0.59 13.04 10.73
C GLU A 87 0.88 13.64 9.35
N GLY A 88 2.03 13.30 8.76
CA GLY A 88 2.45 13.74 7.42
C GLY A 88 1.94 12.89 6.25
N LEU A 89 1.17 11.81 6.51
CA LEU A 89 0.63 10.95 5.46
C LEU A 89 -0.37 11.69 4.56
N VAL A 90 -0.13 11.61 3.25
CA VAL A 90 -1.00 12.13 2.20
C VAL A 90 -1.79 10.97 1.60
N TRP A 91 -3.12 11.12 1.55
CA TRP A 91 -4.03 10.15 0.97
C TRP A 91 -4.47 10.59 -0.42
N ASP A 92 -4.61 9.63 -1.34
CA ASP A 92 -5.07 9.94 -2.71
C ASP A 92 -6.57 10.28 -2.77
N ASP A 93 -7.37 9.68 -1.88
CA ASP A 93 -8.82 9.88 -1.80
C ASP A 93 -9.37 9.57 -0.39
N GLU A 94 -10.63 9.96 -0.13
CA GLU A 94 -11.28 9.79 1.17
C GLU A 94 -11.54 8.32 1.55
N ASN A 95 -11.72 7.44 0.57
CA ASN A 95 -11.92 6.00 0.81
C ASN A 95 -10.61 5.34 1.26
N SER A 96 -9.48 5.71 0.66
CA SER A 96 -8.14 5.33 1.12
C SER A 96 -7.89 5.84 2.55
N ARG A 97 -8.18 7.11 2.82
CA ARG A 97 -8.08 7.67 4.18
C ARG A 97 -8.92 6.90 5.18
N SER A 98 -10.21 6.73 4.91
CA SER A 98 -11.15 6.06 5.82
C SER A 98 -10.78 4.59 6.10
N ARG A 99 -10.20 3.89 5.12
CA ARG A 99 -9.77 2.50 5.27
C ARG A 99 -8.52 2.35 6.13
N PHE A 100 -7.54 3.24 5.96
CA PHE A 100 -6.20 3.09 6.54
C PHE A 100 -5.98 3.92 7.81
N GLN A 101 -6.63 5.08 7.95
CA GLN A 101 -6.54 5.92 9.15
C GLN A 101 -6.82 5.16 10.47
N PRO A 102 -7.84 4.30 10.60
CA PRO A 102 -8.06 3.55 11.83
C PRO A 102 -7.02 2.46 12.10
N LEU A 103 -6.17 2.13 11.13
CA LEU A 103 -5.13 1.11 11.24
C LEU A 103 -3.78 1.68 11.68
N LEU A 104 -3.65 3.01 11.70
CA LEU A 104 -2.42 3.69 12.07
C LEU A 104 -2.12 3.48 13.55
N LYS A 105 -0.88 3.11 13.85
CA LYS A 105 -0.34 2.93 15.19
C LYS A 105 0.91 3.76 15.34
N GLU A 106 0.94 4.65 16.33
CA GLU A 106 2.17 5.33 16.68
C GLU A 106 3.13 4.32 17.31
N SER A 107 4.37 4.25 16.80
CA SER A 107 5.38 3.40 17.39
C SER A 107 5.69 3.90 18.79
N SER A 108 5.26 3.16 19.80
CA SER A 108 5.48 3.52 21.21
C SER A 108 6.94 3.31 21.65
N ARG A 109 7.79 2.81 20.75
CA ARG A 109 9.19 2.50 21.06
C ARG A 109 10.06 3.74 20.87
N HIS A 110 10.07 4.57 21.91
CA HIS A 110 11.27 5.35 22.23
C HIS A 110 12.36 4.34 22.62
N PHE A 111 13.04 3.75 21.63
CA PHE A 111 14.32 3.11 21.90
C PHE A 111 15.33 4.22 22.11
N TYR A 112 15.42 4.66 23.37
CA TYR A 112 16.60 5.33 23.86
C TYR A 112 17.78 4.37 23.71
N PHE A 113 18.63 4.69 22.73
CA PHE A 113 20.05 4.34 22.56
C PHE A 113 20.44 2.86 22.56
#